data_AF-A0A955J3C9-F1
#
_entry.id   AF-A0A955J3C9-F1
#
_cell.length_a   1.000
_cell.length_b   1.000
_cell.length_c   1.000
_cell.angle_alpha   90.00
_cell.angle_beta   90.00
_cell.angle_gamma   90.00
#
_symmetry.space_group_name_H-M   'P 1'
#
loop_
_entity.id
_entity.type
_entity.pdbx_description
1 polymer ?
#
loop_
_entity_poly.entity_id
_entity_poly.type
_entity_poly.pdbx_seq_one_letter_code
_entity_poly.pdbx_strand_id
1 'polypeptide(L)'
;MSILEPDHPGQTVMRRSDERYYDADTIDGTLVDDPGARAPLVLGGRDFHSVTETICGWAENKTPKWWPLAFMTSAGIAGLGTMMILYLIITGVGVWGLQNPVSWGWAIVNFVWWV
;
A
#
# COMPACT_ATOMS: atom_id res chain seq x y z
N MET A 1 24.56 -18.34 58.79
CA MET A 1 24.16 -17.16 59.57
C MET A 1 23.17 -16.39 58.74
N SER A 2 21.96 -16.26 59.26
CA SER A 2 20.77 -15.71 58.63
C SER A 2 20.92 -14.26 58.15
N ILE A 3 20.43 -13.94 56.96
CA ILE A 3 19.46 -12.84 56.78
C ILE A 3 18.35 -13.38 55.86
N LEU A 4 17.22 -13.70 56.47
CA LEU A 4 15.93 -13.70 55.79
C LEU A 4 15.50 -12.23 55.73
N GLU A 5 15.29 -11.69 54.52
CA GLU A 5 14.32 -10.62 54.31
C GLU A 5 13.80 -10.68 52.85
N PRO A 6 12.48 -10.75 52.61
CA PRO A 6 11.85 -10.79 51.30
C PRO A 6 11.29 -9.41 50.91
N ASP A 7 11.74 -8.86 49.77
CA ASP A 7 10.97 -7.83 49.05
C ASP A 7 11.27 -7.94 47.54
N HIS A 8 10.26 -7.59 46.77
CA HIS A 8 9.89 -7.96 45.41
C HIS A 8 10.96 -8.19 44.33
N PRO A 9 10.66 -9.11 43.38
CA PRO A 9 11.64 -9.72 42.49
C PRO A 9 12.15 -8.74 41.44
N GLY A 10 13.37 -8.26 41.66
CA GLY A 10 14.25 -7.77 40.61
C GLY A 10 14.65 -8.93 39.70
N GLN A 11 13.71 -9.36 38.83
CA GLN A 11 14.05 -10.25 37.72
C GLN A 11 14.97 -9.49 36.77
N THR A 12 16.27 -9.72 36.90
CA THR A 12 17.19 -9.63 35.76
C THR A 12 16.76 -10.71 34.78
N VAL A 13 15.69 -10.46 34.02
CA VAL A 13 15.33 -11.29 32.89
C VAL A 13 16.42 -11.03 31.86
N MET A 14 17.35 -11.99 31.73
CA MET A 14 18.13 -12.19 30.52
C MET A 14 17.12 -12.33 29.38
N ARG A 15 16.75 -11.20 28.76
CA ARG A 15 15.80 -11.16 27.64
C ARG A 15 16.47 -11.85 26.48
N ARG A 16 16.14 -13.13 26.28
CA ARG A 16 16.51 -13.89 25.08
C ARG A 16 16.04 -13.06 23.89
N SER A 17 16.98 -12.67 23.03
CA SER A 17 16.75 -11.80 21.84
C SER A 17 15.76 -12.38 20.83
N ASP A 18 15.32 -13.62 21.03
CA ASP A 18 14.65 -14.43 20.00
C ASP A 18 13.15 -14.60 20.26
N GLU A 19 12.64 -14.17 21.42
CA GLU A 19 11.23 -14.31 21.79
C GLU A 19 10.48 -12.99 21.51
N ARG A 20 10.25 -12.74 20.22
CA ARG A 20 9.43 -11.61 19.76
C ARG A 20 7.96 -11.91 20.07
N TYR A 21 7.45 -11.25 21.11
CA TYR A 21 6.09 -11.36 21.63
C TYR A 21 5.05 -11.06 20.54
N TYR A 22 4.20 -12.05 20.24
CA TYR A 22 2.95 -11.87 19.49
C TYR A 22 1.86 -11.56 20.52
N ASP A 23 1.29 -10.35 20.46
CA ASP A 23 0.09 -10.03 21.22
C ASP A 23 -1.13 -10.65 20.50
N ALA A 24 -1.82 -11.57 21.17
CA ALA A 24 -3.00 -12.25 20.62
C ALA A 24 -4.27 -11.39 20.73
N ASP A 25 -4.23 -10.32 21.53
CA ASP A 25 -5.39 -9.52 21.87
C ASP A 25 -5.69 -8.46 20.79
N THR A 26 -4.70 -8.12 19.94
CA THR A 26 -4.83 -7.04 18.96
C THR A 26 -5.60 -7.45 17.69
N ILE A 27 -5.63 -8.74 17.31
CA ILE A 27 -6.39 -9.34 16.16
C ILE A 27 -6.23 -8.63 14.79
N ASP A 28 -5.52 -7.51 14.70
CA ASP A 28 -5.45 -6.61 13.55
C ASP A 28 -4.16 -6.77 12.73
N GLY A 29 -3.27 -7.66 13.16
CA GLY A 29 -1.98 -7.91 12.50
C GLY A 29 -0.94 -6.80 12.71
N THR A 30 -1.20 -5.84 13.59
CA THR A 30 -0.18 -4.86 13.99
C THR A 30 0.71 -5.44 15.07
N LEU A 31 1.96 -4.99 15.10
CA LEU A 31 2.87 -5.28 16.21
C LEU A 31 2.74 -4.15 17.21
N VAL A 32 2.94 -4.45 18.50
CA VAL A 32 3.06 -3.45 19.56
C VAL A 32 3.89 -2.27 19.04
N ASP A 33 3.27 -1.09 18.91
CA ASP A 33 3.93 0.17 18.57
C ASP A 33 4.80 0.61 19.76
N ASP A 34 5.87 -0.15 20.02
CA ASP A 34 6.94 0.24 20.93
C ASP A 34 7.89 1.17 20.16
N PRO A 35 7.92 2.48 20.46
CA PRO A 35 8.80 3.43 19.77
C PRO A 35 10.30 3.11 19.97
N GLY A 36 10.65 2.21 20.91
CA GLY A 36 12.00 1.70 21.12
C GLY A 36 12.40 0.52 20.22
N ALA A 37 11.47 -0.11 19.50
CA ALA A 37 11.72 -1.29 18.68
C ALA A 37 11.12 -1.18 17.27
N ARG A 38 11.86 -1.66 16.26
CA ARG A 38 11.33 -1.70 14.88
C ARG A 38 10.30 -2.82 14.74
N ALA A 39 9.08 -2.48 14.37
CA ALA A 39 8.04 -3.45 14.01
C ALA A 39 8.49 -4.34 12.83
N PRO A 40 8.36 -5.67 12.91
CA PRO A 40 8.54 -6.54 11.75
C PRO A 40 7.58 -6.22 10.59
N LEU A 41 8.14 -5.89 9.42
CA LEU A 41 7.39 -5.58 8.19
C LEU A 41 6.81 -6.83 7.50
N VAL A 42 7.35 -8.01 7.81
CA VAL A 42 6.90 -9.30 7.27
C VAL A 42 6.33 -10.13 8.41
N LEU A 43 5.01 -10.23 8.43
CA LEU A 43 4.26 -10.98 9.42
C LEU A 43 4.19 -12.47 9.07
N GLY A 44 3.99 -13.32 10.07
CA GLY A 44 3.64 -14.73 9.85
C GLY A 44 4.79 -15.67 9.48
N GLY A 45 6.05 -15.29 9.75
CA GLY A 45 7.20 -16.22 9.67
C GLY A 45 7.41 -16.88 8.31
N ARG A 46 7.16 -16.14 7.23
CA ARG A 46 7.20 -16.64 5.85
C ARG A 46 8.63 -16.95 5.40
N ASP A 47 8.83 -18.14 4.83
CA ASP A 47 10.10 -18.54 4.21
C ASP A 47 10.23 -17.97 2.78
N PHE A 48 11.46 -17.87 2.26
CA PHE A 48 11.73 -17.37 0.91
C PHE A 48 10.94 -18.12 -0.17
N HIS A 49 10.80 -19.44 -0.02
CA HIS A 49 9.99 -20.24 -0.94
C HIS A 49 8.53 -19.81 -0.98
N SER A 50 7.93 -19.50 0.18
CA SER A 50 6.54 -19.06 0.27
C SER A 50 6.30 -17.69 -0.37
N VAL A 51 7.31 -16.80 -0.33
CA VAL A 51 7.25 -15.48 -0.98
C VAL A 51 7.26 -15.65 -2.49
N THR A 52 8.15 -16.49 -3.01
CA THR A 52 8.21 -16.80 -4.45
C THR A 52 6.90 -17.40 -4.93
N GLU A 53 6.37 -18.40 -4.23
CA GLU A 53 5.11 -19.06 -4.61
C GLU A 53 3.94 -18.07 -4.61
N THR A 54 3.88 -17.16 -3.63
CA THR A 54 2.82 -16.15 -3.55
C THR A 54 2.88 -15.16 -4.72
N ILE A 55 4.07 -14.67 -5.08
CA ILE A 55 4.23 -13.66 -6.14
C ILE A 55 4.07 -14.30 -7.52
N CYS A 56 4.77 -15.42 -7.76
CA CYS A 56 4.71 -16.14 -9.03
C CYS A 56 3.33 -16.74 -9.28
N GLY A 57 2.63 -17.16 -8.22
CA GLY A 57 1.28 -17.68 -8.30
C GLY A 57 0.29 -16.71 -8.93
N TRP A 58 0.42 -15.40 -8.74
CA TRP A 58 -0.45 -14.42 -9.41
C TRP A 58 -0.20 -14.31 -10.92
N ALA A 59 1.01 -14.58 -11.37
CA ALA A 59 1.39 -14.51 -12.79
C ALA A 59 1.13 -15.82 -13.55
N GLU A 60 1.35 -16.96 -12.90
CA GLU A 60 1.21 -18.29 -13.51
C GLU A 60 -0.25 -18.77 -13.55
N ASN A 61 -1.06 -18.38 -12.57
CA ASN A 61 -2.45 -18.79 -12.52
C ASN A 61 -3.32 -18.02 -13.50
N LYS A 62 -4.43 -18.66 -13.89
CA LYS A 62 -5.41 -18.06 -14.79
C LYS A 62 -6.01 -16.79 -14.17
N THR A 63 -5.94 -15.68 -14.89
CA THR A 63 -6.54 -14.41 -14.45
C THR A 63 -8.02 -14.59 -14.13
N PRO A 64 -8.52 -14.01 -13.03
CA PRO A 64 -9.91 -14.19 -12.62
C PRO A 64 -10.84 -13.53 -13.66
N LYS A 65 -12.03 -14.11 -13.87
CA LYS A 65 -12.93 -13.73 -14.98
C LYS A 65 -13.40 -12.26 -14.94
N TRP A 66 -13.34 -11.60 -13.79
CA TRP A 66 -13.68 -10.17 -13.64
C TRP A 66 -12.55 -9.24 -14.09
N TRP A 67 -11.30 -9.70 -14.07
CA TRP A 67 -10.14 -8.90 -14.46
C TRP A 67 -10.19 -8.41 -15.91
N PRO A 68 -10.48 -9.26 -16.94
CA PRO A 68 -10.59 -8.76 -18.31
C PRO A 68 -11.76 -7.80 -18.51
N LEU A 69 -12.83 -7.90 -17.72
CA LEU A 69 -13.93 -6.93 -17.76
C LEU A 69 -13.45 -5.55 -17.28
N ALA A 70 -12.77 -5.48 -16.14
CA ALA A 70 -12.18 -4.24 -15.63
C ALA A 70 -11.12 -3.66 -16.59
N PHE A 71 -10.31 -4.52 -17.20
CA PHE A 71 -9.34 -4.12 -18.22
C PHE A 71 -10.03 -3.53 -19.46
N MET A 72 -11.09 -4.17 -19.98
CA MET A 72 -11.83 -3.65 -21.12
C MET A 72 -12.51 -2.31 -20.81
N THR A 73 -13.09 -2.14 -19.62
CA THR A 73 -13.69 -0.87 -19.22
C THR A 73 -12.64 0.25 -19.12
N SER A 74 -11.50 -0.01 -18.48
CA SER A 74 -10.41 0.98 -18.39
C SER A 74 -9.80 1.30 -19.76
N ALA A 75 -9.58 0.29 -20.61
CA ALA A 75 -9.14 0.48 -21.98
C ALA A 75 -10.15 1.29 -22.82
N GLY A 76 -11.46 1.08 -22.63
CA GLY A 76 -12.50 1.86 -23.29
C GLY A 76 -12.49 3.33 -22.89
N ILE A 77 -12.37 3.61 -21.58
CA ILE A 77 -12.25 4.98 -21.07
C ILE A 77 -10.95 5.64 -21.54
N ALA A 78 -9.84 4.90 -21.55
CA ALA A 78 -8.56 5.39 -22.08
C ALA A 78 -8.62 5.70 -23.59
N GLY A 79 -9.33 4.86 -24.36
CA GLY A 79 -9.60 5.09 -25.78
C GLY A 79 -10.44 6.35 -25.99
N LEU A 80 -11.49 6.55 -25.20
CA LEU A 80 -12.29 7.77 -25.22
C LEU A 80 -11.44 9.00 -24.89
N GLY A 81 -10.61 8.93 -23.85
CA GLY A 81 -9.67 10.00 -23.50
C GLY A 81 -8.74 10.37 -24.65
N THR A 82 -8.17 9.37 -25.32
CA THR A 82 -7.31 9.57 -26.50
C THR A 82 -8.07 10.25 -27.65
N MET A 83 -9.31 9.84 -27.92
CA MET A 83 -10.15 10.49 -28.93
C MET A 83 -10.47 11.94 -28.57
N MET A 84 -10.75 12.24 -27.30
CA MET A 84 -11.00 13.61 -26.83
C MET A 84 -9.76 14.50 -26.95
N ILE A 85 -8.57 13.95 -26.68
CA ILE A 85 -7.30 14.68 -26.88
C ILE A 85 -7.08 14.96 -28.37
N LEU A 86 -7.32 13.99 -29.24
CA LEU A 86 -7.19 14.21 -30.69
C LEU A 86 -8.17 15.29 -31.19
N TYR A 87 -9.41 15.24 -30.73
CA TYR A 87 -10.43 16.25 -31.04
C TYR A 87 -9.99 17.65 -30.58
N LEU A 88 -9.42 17.76 -29.38
CA LEU A 88 -8.87 19.01 -28.84
C LEU A 88 -7.75 19.59 -29.72
N ILE A 89 -6.86 18.75 -30.24
CA ILE A 89 -5.78 19.21 -31.12
C ILE A 89 -6.33 19.77 -32.43
N ILE A 90 -7.37 19.13 -32.99
CA ILE A 90 -7.95 19.53 -34.29
C ILE A 90 -8.82 20.79 -34.18
N THR A 91 -9.65 20.89 -33.13
CA THR A 91 -10.60 21.99 -32.94
C THR A 91 -10.07 23.15 -32.09
N GLY A 92 -8.95 22.93 -31.39
CA GLY A 92 -8.27 23.91 -30.57
C GLY A 92 -8.77 23.97 -29.12
N VAL A 93 -8.01 24.68 -28.28
CA VAL A 93 -8.20 24.76 -26.82
C VAL A 93 -9.49 25.49 -26.41
N GLY A 94 -10.20 26.12 -27.35
CA GLY A 94 -11.46 26.82 -27.11
C GLY A 94 -12.63 25.90 -26.71
N VAL A 95 -12.57 24.61 -27.04
CA VAL A 95 -13.58 23.61 -26.64
C VAL A 95 -13.72 23.50 -25.12
N TRP A 96 -12.65 23.81 -24.39
CA TRP A 96 -12.62 23.70 -22.94
C TRP A 96 -13.34 24.84 -22.22
N GLY A 97 -13.86 25.83 -22.95
CA GLY A 97 -14.56 26.97 -22.35
C GLY A 97 -13.64 27.85 -21.51
N LEU A 98 -12.34 27.89 -21.85
CA LEU A 98 -11.38 28.78 -21.20
C LEU A 98 -11.75 30.23 -21.50
N GLN A 99 -11.90 31.03 -20.46
CA GLN A 99 -12.22 32.45 -20.55
C GLN A 99 -11.07 33.29 -19.98
N ASN A 100 -10.75 34.41 -20.61
CA ASN A 100 -9.78 35.38 -20.08
C ASN A 100 -10.39 36.05 -18.84
N PRO A 101 -9.76 36.02 -17.63
CA PRO A 101 -8.33 35.84 -17.32
C PRO A 101 -7.84 34.44 -16.93
N VAL A 102 -8.72 33.45 -16.79
CA VAL A 102 -8.36 32.09 -16.33
C VAL A 102 -8.11 31.17 -17.52
N SER A 103 -6.98 31.37 -18.20
CA SER A 103 -6.54 30.62 -19.39
C SER A 103 -6.02 29.20 -19.14
N TRP A 104 -6.04 28.73 -17.88
CA TRP A 104 -5.28 27.55 -17.42
C TRP A 104 -6.23 26.38 -17.10
N GLY A 105 -7.39 26.71 -16.52
CA GLY A 105 -8.53 25.81 -16.31
C GLY A 105 -8.16 24.45 -15.72
N TRP A 106 -8.76 23.40 -16.27
CA TRP A 106 -8.61 22.02 -15.82
C TRP A 106 -7.30 21.34 -16.26
N ALA A 107 -6.57 21.90 -17.24
CA ALA A 107 -5.38 21.25 -17.80
C ALA A 107 -4.28 21.20 -16.74
N ILE A 108 -4.03 22.36 -16.12
CA ILE A 108 -2.99 22.50 -15.11
C ILE A 108 -3.36 21.79 -13.81
N VAL A 109 -4.64 21.79 -13.43
CA VAL A 109 -5.12 21.14 -12.20
C VAL A 109 -4.89 19.63 -12.28
N ASN A 110 -5.29 19.00 -13.39
CA ASN A 110 -5.01 17.58 -13.58
C ASN A 110 -3.50 17.32 -13.70
N PHE A 111 -2.76 18.16 -14.43
CA PHE A 111 -1.31 17.99 -14.56
C PHE A 111 -0.60 17.95 -13.19
N VAL A 112 -0.86 18.93 -12.32
CA VAL A 112 -0.23 18.99 -10.99
C VAL A 112 -0.71 17.88 -10.06
N TRP A 113 -1.96 17.41 -10.20
CA TRP A 113 -2.47 16.32 -9.39
C TRP A 113 -1.86 14.96 -9.75
N TRP A 114 -1.56 14.75 -11.03
CA TRP A 114 -1.00 13.49 -11.55
C TRP A 114 0.54 13.45 -11.60
N VAL A 115 1.22 14.58 -11.40
CA VAL A 115 2.70 14.64 -11.28
C VAL A 115 3.15 14.22 -9.88
#